data_AF-A0A9D5S738-F1
#
_entry.id   AF-A0A9D5S738-F1
#
_cell.length_a   1.000
_cell.length_b   1.000
_cell.length_c   1.000
_cell.angle_alpha   90.00
_cell.angle_beta   90.00
_cell.angle_gamma   90.00
#
_symmetry.space_group_name_H-M   'P 1'
#
loop_
_entity.id
_entity.type
_entity.pdbx_description
1 polymer ?
#
loop_
_entity_poly.entity_id
_entity_poly.type
_entity_poly.pdbx_seq_one_letter_code
_entity_poly.pdbx_strand_id
1 'polypeptide(L)'
;MKKYLFVLFCFALIHGRIIASEKEQISLNVEVGIIDEEPGITGPSKTIVRIPRIYQDGYKLSFSCFHPEYIINIVQDDEVVYSSVIPAGVTEFDLPSYLGGDCIIQFVKGRFCFWGEISL
;
A
#
# COMPACT_ATOMS: atom_id res chain seq x y z
N MET A 1 34.97 -37.86 27.48
CA MET A 1 34.29 -36.56 27.56
C MET A 1 34.31 -35.84 26.20
N LYS A 2 33.79 -36.46 25.13
CA LYS A 2 33.84 -35.88 23.76
C LYS A 2 32.52 -35.99 22.99
N LYS A 3 31.54 -36.73 23.54
CA LYS A 3 30.22 -36.95 22.91
C LYS A 3 29.15 -35.95 23.37
N TYR A 4 29.33 -35.35 24.55
CA TYR A 4 28.38 -34.35 25.10
C TYR A 4 28.52 -32.97 24.45
N LEU A 5 29.66 -32.66 23.83
CA LEU A 5 29.87 -31.38 23.14
C LEU A 5 29.05 -31.27 21.85
N PHE A 6 28.76 -32.42 21.20
CA PHE A 6 28.04 -32.45 19.93
C PHE A 6 26.53 -32.22 20.11
N VAL A 7 25.97 -32.62 21.25
CA VAL A 7 24.53 -32.48 21.55
C VAL A 7 24.14 -31.03 21.86
N LEU A 8 25.05 -30.25 22.46
CA LEU A 8 24.85 -28.83 22.73
C LEU A 8 24.78 -27.96 21.46
N PHE A 9 25.48 -28.37 20.39
CA PHE A 9 25.46 -27.63 19.11
C PHE A 9 24.14 -27.80 18.35
N CYS A 10 23.47 -28.96 18.48
CA CYS A 10 22.17 -29.21 17.84
C CYS A 10 21.03 -28.41 18.49
N PHE A 11 21.10 -28.12 19.79
CA PHE A 11 20.08 -27.30 20.45
C PHE A 11 20.18 -25.81 20.09
N ALA A 12 21.38 -25.30 19.78
CA ALA A 12 21.55 -23.91 19.34
C ALA A 12 20.94 -23.65 17.94
N LEU A 13 20.89 -24.68 17.08
CA LEU A 13 20.31 -24.59 15.73
C LEU A 13 18.77 -24.58 15.71
N ILE A 14 18.10 -24.99 16.80
CA ILE A 14 16.63 -25.03 16.89
C ILE A 14 16.06 -23.75 17.54
N HIS A 15 16.89 -22.98 18.26
CA HIS A 15 16.49 -21.69 18.83
C HIS A 15 16.65 -20.51 17.86
N GLY A 16 17.21 -20.75 16.67
CA GLY A 16 17.06 -19.88 15.51
C GLY A 16 15.63 -19.96 14.96
N ARG A 17 14.62 -19.73 15.81
CA ARG A 17 13.36 -19.19 15.30
C ARG A 17 13.74 -17.83 14.75
N ILE A 18 14.02 -17.81 13.44
CA ILE A 18 13.77 -16.64 12.62
C ILE A 18 12.33 -16.32 12.96
N ILE A 19 12.15 -15.35 13.85
CA ILE A 19 10.91 -14.61 13.96
C ILE A 19 10.87 -13.87 12.63
N ALA A 20 10.50 -14.60 11.57
CA ALA A 20 9.91 -13.99 10.41
C ALA A 20 8.63 -13.40 11.00
N SER A 21 8.74 -12.15 11.43
CA SER A 21 7.56 -11.34 11.66
C SER A 21 6.82 -11.45 10.35
N GLU A 22 5.74 -12.22 10.33
CA GLU A 22 4.73 -12.13 9.29
C GLU A 22 4.29 -10.67 9.35
N LYS A 23 4.91 -9.82 8.53
CA LYS A 23 4.48 -8.44 8.37
C LYS A 23 3.09 -8.56 7.77
N GLU A 24 2.10 -8.30 8.62
CA GLU A 24 0.70 -8.43 8.30
C GLU A 24 0.39 -7.41 7.21
N GLN A 25 0.41 -7.87 5.97
CA GLN A 25 0.14 -7.06 4.80
C GLN A 25 -1.37 -6.86 4.73
N ILE A 26 -1.85 -5.70 5.15
CA ILE A 26 -3.28 -5.39 5.22
C ILE A 26 -3.73 -4.90 3.85
N SER A 27 -4.76 -5.54 3.28
CA SER A 27 -5.41 -5.01 2.07
C SER A 27 -6.15 -3.74 2.43
N LEU A 28 -5.86 -2.65 1.71
CA LEU A 28 -6.61 -1.41 1.87
C LEU A 28 -8.02 -1.60 1.32
N ASN A 29 -9.02 -1.27 2.14
CA ASN A 29 -10.39 -1.16 1.68
C ASN A 29 -10.55 0.23 1.07
N VAL A 30 -10.62 0.29 -0.27
CA VAL A 30 -10.72 1.55 -0.99
C VAL A 30 -12.10 1.69 -1.64
N GLU A 31 -12.74 2.82 -1.36
CA GLU A 31 -13.96 3.28 -2.02
C GLU A 31 -13.61 4.06 -3.27
N VAL A 32 -14.60 4.27 -4.16
CA VAL A 32 -14.39 5.01 -5.42
C VAL A 32 -15.34 6.20 -5.50
N GLY A 33 -14.78 7.36 -5.77
CA GLY A 33 -15.50 8.60 -6.08
C GLY A 33 -15.11 9.14 -7.46
N ILE A 34 -15.96 10.00 -8.01
CA ILE A 34 -15.66 10.78 -9.21
C ILE A 34 -15.36 12.21 -8.73
N ILE A 35 -14.18 12.73 -9.07
CA ILE A 35 -13.70 14.06 -8.64
C ILE A 35 -14.38 15.17 -9.45
N ASP A 36 -14.71 14.88 -10.71
CA ASP A 36 -15.34 15.82 -11.63
C ASP A 36 -16.50 15.14 -12.36
N GLU A 37 -17.72 15.65 -12.14
CA GLU A 37 -18.95 15.17 -12.75
C GLU A 37 -19.11 15.63 -14.21
N GLU A 38 -18.17 16.41 -14.76
CA GLU A 38 -18.22 16.79 -16.17
C GLU A 38 -18.39 15.54 -17.05
N PRO A 39 -19.38 15.56 -17.97
CA PRO A 39 -19.70 14.40 -18.79
C PRO A 39 -18.48 14.06 -19.64
N GLY A 40 -17.77 13.00 -19.24
CA GLY A 40 -16.66 12.46 -19.99
C GLY A 40 -17.09 12.20 -21.43
N ILE A 41 -16.19 12.49 -22.37
CA ILE A 41 -16.41 12.36 -23.82
C ILE A 41 -17.19 11.07 -24.10
N THR A 42 -18.42 11.20 -24.59
CA THR A 42 -19.32 10.10 -24.93
C THR A 42 -18.85 9.42 -26.21
N GLY A 43 -17.72 8.71 -26.13
CA GLY A 43 -17.25 7.78 -27.14
C GLY A 43 -17.77 6.36 -26.87
N PRO A 44 -17.80 5.47 -27.88
CA PRO A 44 -18.30 4.10 -27.75
C PRO A 44 -17.49 3.20 -26.81
N SER A 45 -16.39 3.70 -26.22
CA SER A 45 -15.54 2.97 -25.29
C SER A 45 -15.86 3.36 -23.85
N LYS A 46 -16.73 2.60 -23.18
CA LYS A 46 -16.82 2.60 -21.72
C LYS A 46 -15.69 1.73 -21.18
N THR A 47 -14.55 2.32 -20.84
CA THR A 47 -13.50 1.60 -20.11
C THR A 47 -13.98 1.32 -18.69
N ILE A 48 -14.08 0.05 -18.32
CA ILE A 48 -14.39 -0.35 -16.94
C ILE A 48 -13.24 0.09 -16.05
N VAL A 49 -13.57 0.89 -15.03
CA VAL A 49 -12.61 1.27 -14.00
C VAL A 49 -12.54 0.14 -12.98
N ARG A 50 -11.34 -0.43 -12.81
CA ARG A 50 -11.08 -1.47 -11.82
C ARG A 50 -10.58 -0.82 -10.55
N ILE A 51 -11.21 -1.16 -9.42
CA ILE A 51 -10.74 -0.76 -8.09
C ILE A 51 -9.34 -1.39 -7.88
N PRO A 52 -8.32 -0.58 -7.55
CA PRO A 52 -6.97 -1.10 -7.35
C PRO A 52 -6.91 -1.98 -6.09
N ARG A 53 -6.10 -3.04 -6.16
CA ARG A 53 -5.73 -3.82 -4.98
C ARG A 53 -4.41 -3.29 -4.47
N ILE A 54 -4.45 -2.65 -3.32
CA ILE A 54 -3.31 -2.01 -2.68
C ILE A 54 -3.20 -2.60 -1.28
N TYR A 55 -1.97 -2.84 -0.87
CA TYR A 55 -1.70 -3.34 0.45
C TYR A 55 -0.75 -2.42 1.19
N GLN A 56 -0.89 -2.36 2.51
CA GLN A 56 -0.04 -1.56 3.36
C GLN A 56 0.67 -2.43 4.39
N ASP A 57 1.94 -2.10 4.62
CA ASP A 57 2.79 -2.61 5.69
C ASP A 57 3.56 -1.43 6.31
N GLY A 58 3.01 -0.85 7.38
CA GLY A 58 3.49 0.40 7.96
C GLY A 58 3.45 1.54 6.93
N TYR A 59 4.61 2.15 6.66
CA TYR A 59 4.75 3.22 5.66
C TYR A 59 4.95 2.69 4.24
N LYS A 60 4.97 1.38 4.01
CA LYS A 60 5.17 0.81 2.67
C LYS A 60 3.84 0.42 2.05
N LEU A 61 3.62 0.85 0.81
CA LEU A 61 2.50 0.44 -0.03
C LEU A 61 2.97 -0.54 -1.09
N SER A 62 2.16 -1.57 -1.35
CA SER A 62 2.44 -2.61 -2.35
C SER A 62 1.32 -2.68 -3.39
N PHE A 63 1.70 -2.77 -4.66
CA PHE A 63 0.81 -2.71 -5.83
C PHE A 63 0.98 -3.93 -6.74
N SER A 64 -0.04 -4.20 -7.56
CA SER A 64 0.13 -5.07 -8.73
C SER A 64 0.93 -4.35 -9.82
N CYS A 65 1.88 -5.03 -10.48
CA CYS A 65 2.68 -4.47 -11.58
C CYS A 65 1.86 -4.03 -12.82
N PHE A 66 0.56 -4.30 -12.87
CA PHE A 66 -0.35 -3.87 -13.95
C PHE A 66 -1.19 -2.65 -13.58
N HIS A 67 -0.79 -1.88 -12.58
CA HIS A 67 -1.48 -0.66 -12.19
C HIS A 67 -1.11 0.53 -13.12
N PRO A 68 -2.05 1.45 -13.39
CA PRO A 68 -1.74 2.70 -14.08
C PRO A 68 -0.98 3.65 -13.15
N GLU A 69 -0.38 4.69 -13.71
CA GLU A 69 0.15 5.80 -12.91
C GLU A 69 -0.96 6.48 -12.08
N TYR A 70 -0.69 6.73 -10.81
CA TYR A 70 -1.58 7.42 -9.87
C TYR A 70 -0.93 8.68 -9.32
N ILE A 71 -1.74 9.69 -8.99
CA ILE A 71 -1.37 10.70 -8.00
C ILE A 71 -1.83 10.17 -6.65
N ILE A 72 -0.91 10.05 -5.69
CA ILE A 72 -1.23 9.70 -4.31
C ILE A 72 -1.33 10.97 -3.48
N ASN A 73 -2.40 11.12 -2.70
CA ASN A 73 -2.52 12.15 -1.68
C ASN A 73 -2.72 11.52 -0.30
N ILE A 74 -2.20 12.16 0.74
CA ILE A 74 -2.58 11.89 2.14
C ILE A 74 -3.32 13.11 2.66
N VAL A 75 -4.51 12.87 3.21
CA VAL A 75 -5.39 13.89 3.78
C VAL A 75 -5.48 13.72 5.29
N GLN A 76 -5.19 14.79 6.02
CA GLN A 76 -5.32 14.90 7.48
C GLN A 76 -6.09 16.17 7.79
N ASP A 77 -7.05 16.10 8.72
CA ASP A 77 -7.89 17.25 9.10
C ASP A 77 -8.50 17.99 7.88
N ASP A 78 -8.99 17.22 6.90
CA ASP A 78 -9.53 17.70 5.62
C ASP A 78 -8.55 18.46 4.70
N GLU A 79 -7.25 18.45 5.01
CA GLU A 79 -6.18 19.07 4.22
C GLU A 79 -5.23 18.04 3.59
N VAL A 80 -4.81 18.28 2.34
CA VAL A 80 -3.79 17.46 1.68
C VAL A 80 -2.42 17.81 2.24
N VAL A 81 -1.86 16.92 3.07
CA VAL A 81 -0.55 17.10 3.73
C VAL A 81 0.61 16.46 2.96
N TYR A 82 0.32 15.57 2.01
CA TYR A 82 1.31 14.97 1.12
C TYR A 82 0.70 14.68 -0.24
N SER A 83 1.49 14.88 -1.30
CA SER A 83 1.13 14.49 -2.66
C SER A 83 2.35 14.01 -3.43
N SER A 84 2.20 12.94 -4.21
CA SER A 84 3.26 12.41 -5.06
C SER A 84 2.68 11.65 -6.26
N VAL A 85 3.55 11.31 -7.20
CA VAL A 85 3.20 10.46 -8.34
C VAL A 85 3.76 9.07 -8.11
N ILE A 86 2.93 8.05 -8.31
CA ILE A 86 3.33 6.64 -8.37
C ILE A 86 3.34 6.24 -9.84
N PRO A 87 4.52 6.09 -10.48
CA PRO A 87 4.62 5.69 -11.88
C PRO A 87 3.99 4.32 -12.13
N ALA A 88 3.49 4.11 -13.35
CA ALA A 88 2.91 2.82 -13.74
C ALA A 88 3.91 1.66 -13.61
N GLY A 89 3.44 0.52 -13.09
CA GLY A 89 4.24 -0.70 -12.94
C GLY A 89 5.15 -0.75 -11.73
N VAL A 90 5.21 0.31 -10.91
CA VAL A 90 5.92 0.32 -9.64
C VAL A 90 5.19 -0.56 -8.62
N THR A 91 5.89 -1.54 -8.06
CA THR A 91 5.27 -2.51 -7.15
C THR A 91 5.32 -2.08 -5.69
N GLU A 92 6.18 -1.11 -5.34
CA GLU A 92 6.36 -0.62 -3.97
C GLU A 92 6.50 0.91 -3.94
N PHE A 93 5.92 1.53 -2.91
CA PHE A 93 6.05 2.96 -2.67
C PHE A 93 6.15 3.23 -1.17
N ASP A 94 7.14 4.02 -0.75
CA ASP A 94 7.32 4.38 0.65
C ASP A 94 6.64 5.74 0.92
N LEU A 95 5.72 5.74 1.88
CA LEU A 95 5.09 6.93 2.44
C LEU A 95 6.08 7.69 3.33
N PRO A 96 5.97 9.02 3.45
CA PRO A 96 6.84 9.78 4.32
C PRO A 96 6.67 9.39 5.80
N SER A 97 7.79 9.07 6.46
CA SER A 97 7.80 8.65 7.87
C SER A 97 7.53 9.76 8.88
N TYR A 98 7.37 11.00 8.43
CA TYR A 98 6.99 12.13 9.29
C TYR A 98 5.47 12.27 9.43
N LEU A 99 4.68 11.57 8.59
CA LEU A 99 3.24 11.48 8.73
C LEU A 99 2.91 10.49 9.86
N GLY A 100 1.77 10.64 10.51
CA GLY A 100 1.34 9.71 11.54
C GLY A 100 -0.11 9.92 11.97
N GLY A 101 -0.68 8.92 12.63
CA GLY A 101 -2.07 8.88 13.05
C GLY A 101 -3.01 8.42 11.94
N ASP A 102 -4.31 8.55 12.20
CA ASP A 102 -5.35 8.15 11.27
C ASP A 102 -5.51 9.20 10.17
N CYS A 103 -5.51 8.76 8.91
CA CYS A 103 -5.60 9.64 7.76
C CYS A 103 -6.29 8.97 6.58
N ILE A 104 -6.67 9.76 5.57
CA ILE A 104 -7.25 9.25 4.34
C ILE A 104 -6.16 9.24 3.28
N ILE A 105 -5.93 8.08 2.67
CA ILE A 105 -5.13 7.96 1.46
C ILE A 105 -6.04 8.05 0.24
N GLN A 106 -5.60 8.81 -0.77
CA GLN A 106 -6.30 8.94 -2.04
C GLN A 106 -5.38 8.56 -3.19
N PHE A 107 -5.90 7.78 -4.14
CA PHE A 107 -5.27 7.42 -5.40
C PHE A 107 -6.10 8.03 -6.54
N VAL A 108 -5.57 9.06 -7.17
CA VAL A 108 -6.25 9.82 -8.21
C VAL A 108 -5.76 9.38 -9.59
N LYS A 109 -6.71 9.04 -10.47
CA LYS A 109 -6.48 8.74 -11.89
C LYS A 109 -7.51 9.47 -12.75
N GLY A 110 -7.08 10.54 -13.41
CA GLY A 110 -7.98 11.37 -14.21
C GLY A 110 -9.12 11.87 -13.33
N ARG A 111 -10.36 11.50 -13.66
CA ARG A 111 -11.55 11.88 -12.88
C ARG A 111 -11.90 10.93 -11.72
N PHE A 112 -11.19 9.83 -11.55
CA PHE A 112 -11.49 8.85 -10.50
C PHE A 112 -10.58 9.06 -9.30
N CYS A 113 -11.18 9.06 -8.11
CA CYS A 113 -10.47 9.00 -6.83
C CYS A 113 -10.80 7.68 -6.16
N PHE A 114 -9.79 6.89 -5.83
CA PHE A 114 -9.94 5.75 -4.93
C PHE A 114 -9.42 6.16 -3.57
N TRP A 115 -10.19 6.02 -2.51
CA TRP A 115 -9.78 6.49 -1.20
C TRP A 115 -10.09 5.48 -0.11
N GLY A 116 -9.30 5.50 0.95
CA GLY A 116 -9.49 4.63 2.10
C GLY A 116 -8.85 5.23 3.35
N GLU A 117 -9.23 4.72 4.51
CA GLU A 117 -8.64 5.08 5.78
C GLU A 117 -7.38 4.23 6.01
N ILE A 118 -6.31 4.86 6.48
CA ILE A 118 -5.08 4.22 6.90
C ILE A 118 -4.61 4.79 8.23
N SER A 119 -3.84 4.00 8.96
CA SER A 119 -3.15 4.43 10.19
C SER A 119 -1.63 4.33 9.94
N LEU A 120 -0.90 5.39 10.28
CA LEU A 120 0.54 5.54 10.06
C LEU A 120 1.30 5.80 11.35
#